data_AF-A0A6B2LKX1-F1
#
_entry.id   AF-A0A6B2LKX1-F1
#
_cell.length_a   1.000
_cell.length_b   1.000
_cell.length_c   1.000
_cell.angle_alpha   90.00
_cell.angle_beta   90.00
_cell.angle_gamma   90.00
#
_symmetry.space_group_name_H-M   'P 1'
#
loop_
_entity.id
_entity.type
_entity.pdbx_description
1 polymer ?
#
loop_
_entity_poly.entity_id
_entity_poly.type
_entity_poly.pdbx_seq_one_letter_code
_entity_poly.pdbx_strand_id
1 'polypeptide(L)'
;MGCTHTDVDCDDDDACTDDSCDAKNGCQHETIDCDDENACTEDSCDSETGCLHPPVDCDDYSACTKDWCEEKDGCHHENINCDDSDACTADGCNDDTGCTHTPISCFIDNHCIATSCDPEVGCGSEEVHCDDYDACTTDDCEEDTGCVHEKINCDDNDACSTDDCDS
;
A
#
# COMPACT_ATOMS: atom_id res chain seq x y z
N MET A 1 -82.42 -14.22 -24.75
CA MET A 1 -81.25 -15.05 -24.40
C MET A 1 -80.06 -14.11 -24.39
N GLY A 2 -79.39 -13.98 -23.25
CA GLY A 2 -78.23 -13.08 -23.11
C GLY A 2 -76.94 -13.82 -23.41
N CYS A 3 -75.93 -13.09 -23.86
CA CYS A 3 -74.57 -13.61 -23.96
C CYS A 3 -73.91 -13.60 -22.58
N THR A 4 -73.09 -14.62 -22.32
CA THR A 4 -72.19 -14.68 -21.17
C THR A 4 -70.77 -14.48 -21.69
N HIS A 5 -70.02 -13.60 -21.04
CA HIS A 5 -68.63 -13.34 -21.34
C HIS A 5 -67.80 -13.78 -20.15
N THR A 6 -66.67 -14.42 -20.41
CA THR A 6 -65.67 -14.80 -19.41
C THR A 6 -64.42 -14.01 -19.76
N ASP A 7 -63.83 -13.36 -18.76
CA ASP A 7 -62.60 -12.61 -18.96
C ASP A 7 -61.48 -13.57 -19.36
N VAL A 8 -60.64 -13.14 -20.30
CA VAL A 8 -59.45 -13.90 -20.73
C VAL A 8 -58.38 -13.72 -19.66
N ASP A 9 -57.82 -14.84 -19.21
CA ASP A 9 -56.61 -14.86 -18.40
C ASP A 9 -55.41 -14.66 -19.32
N CYS A 10 -54.63 -13.61 -19.05
CA CYS A 10 -53.46 -13.22 -19.84
C CYS A 10 -52.16 -13.43 -19.05
N ASP A 11 -52.20 -14.07 -17.89
CA ASP A 11 -51.00 -14.43 -17.12
C ASP A 11 -50.13 -15.39 -17.96
N ASP A 12 -48.89 -15.01 -18.25
CA ASP A 12 -47.91 -15.87 -18.94
C ASP A 12 -46.95 -16.61 -18.01
N ASP A 13 -47.20 -16.54 -16.69
CA ASP A 13 -46.37 -17.10 -15.63
C ASP A 13 -44.93 -16.53 -15.59
N ASP A 14 -44.63 -15.44 -16.32
CA ASP A 14 -43.33 -14.77 -16.30
C ASP A 14 -43.34 -13.59 -15.30
N ALA A 15 -42.59 -13.70 -14.21
CA ALA A 15 -42.47 -12.63 -13.23
C ALA A 15 -41.79 -11.35 -13.78
N CYS A 16 -41.26 -11.41 -15.00
CA CYS A 16 -40.60 -10.31 -15.72
C CYS A 16 -41.51 -9.57 -16.69
N THR A 17 -42.82 -9.85 -16.71
CA THR A 17 -43.80 -9.19 -17.56
C THR A 17 -44.91 -8.54 -16.72
N ASP A 18 -45.43 -7.42 -17.22
CA ASP A 18 -46.72 -6.88 -16.78
C ASP A 18 -47.78 -7.30 -17.80
N ASP A 19 -48.67 -8.19 -17.35
CA ASP A 19 -49.67 -8.81 -18.19
C ASP A 19 -50.96 -8.01 -18.22
N SER A 20 -51.42 -7.68 -19.43
CA SER A 20 -52.64 -6.91 -19.62
C SER A 20 -53.46 -7.40 -20.80
N CYS A 21 -54.77 -7.16 -20.75
CA CYS A 21 -55.70 -7.56 -21.81
C CYS A 21 -56.20 -6.33 -22.57
N ASP A 22 -55.73 -6.12 -23.80
CA ASP A 22 -56.20 -5.05 -24.67
C ASP A 22 -57.43 -5.50 -25.49
N ALA A 23 -58.49 -4.69 -25.47
CA ALA A 23 -59.77 -5.02 -26.10
C ALA A 23 -59.69 -5.19 -27.63
N LYS A 24 -58.63 -4.70 -28.29
CA LYS A 24 -58.44 -4.79 -29.74
C LYS A 24 -57.37 -5.81 -30.14
N ASN A 25 -56.27 -5.87 -29.38
CA ASN A 25 -55.07 -6.60 -29.73
C ASN A 25 -54.90 -7.91 -28.93
N GLY A 26 -55.71 -8.15 -27.89
CA GLY A 26 -55.63 -9.33 -27.03
C GLY A 26 -54.61 -9.17 -25.91
N CYS A 27 -54.12 -10.29 -25.36
CA CYS A 27 -53.12 -10.29 -24.30
C CYS A 27 -51.82 -9.59 -24.73
N GLN A 28 -51.29 -8.77 -23.84
CA GLN A 28 -50.04 -8.06 -23.94
C GLN A 28 -49.19 -8.44 -22.73
N HIS A 29 -47.90 -8.62 -22.95
CA HIS A 29 -46.90 -8.99 -21.94
C HIS A 29 -45.75 -8.01 -22.12
N GLU A 30 -45.72 -6.96 -21.29
CA GLU A 30 -44.69 -5.92 -21.40
C GLU A 30 -43.57 -6.21 -20.41
N THR A 31 -42.33 -6.30 -20.91
CA THR A 31 -41.17 -6.56 -20.05
C THR A 31 -41.04 -5.48 -18.99
N ILE A 32 -40.91 -5.87 -17.73
CA ILE A 32 -40.66 -4.93 -16.64
C ILE A 32 -39.22 -4.40 -16.68
N ASP A 33 -39.04 -3.18 -16.21
CA ASP A 33 -37.73 -2.58 -15.99
C ASP A 33 -37.27 -2.89 -14.56
N CYS A 34 -36.11 -3.55 -14.43
CA CYS A 34 -35.52 -3.92 -13.16
C CYS A 34 -34.36 -2.98 -12.75
N ASP A 35 -34.16 -1.86 -13.44
CA ASP A 35 -33.15 -0.87 -13.02
C ASP A 35 -33.51 -0.29 -11.64
N ASP A 36 -32.68 -0.57 -10.63
CA ASP A 36 -32.86 -0.03 -9.26
C ASP A 36 -32.11 1.29 -9.02
N GLU A 37 -31.54 1.86 -10.09
CA GLU A 37 -30.70 3.06 -10.12
C GLU A 37 -29.43 2.95 -9.26
N ASN A 38 -29.04 1.75 -8.83
CA ASN A 38 -27.85 1.52 -8.01
C ASN A 38 -26.71 0.92 -8.85
N ALA A 39 -25.65 1.70 -9.04
CA ALA A 39 -24.47 1.26 -9.77
C ALA A 39 -23.69 0.12 -9.07
N CYS A 40 -24.09 -0.25 -7.85
CA CYS A 40 -23.50 -1.31 -7.05
C CYS A 40 -24.27 -2.63 -7.11
N THR A 41 -25.24 -2.75 -8.00
CA THR A 41 -26.02 -3.96 -8.25
C THR A 41 -25.97 -4.32 -9.73
N GLU A 42 -26.09 -5.61 -10.04
CA GLU A 42 -26.28 -6.08 -11.41
C GLU A 42 -27.75 -6.41 -11.62
N ASP A 43 -28.47 -5.50 -12.27
CA ASP A 43 -29.90 -5.66 -12.48
C ASP A 43 -30.20 -6.76 -13.49
N SER A 44 -31.03 -7.70 -13.07
CA SER A 44 -31.49 -8.80 -13.89
C SER A 44 -32.93 -9.15 -13.55
N CYS A 45 -33.60 -9.84 -14.46
CA CYS A 45 -34.93 -10.37 -14.19
C CYS A 45 -34.92 -11.88 -14.40
N ASP A 46 -35.35 -12.59 -13.36
CA ASP A 46 -35.56 -14.04 -13.38
C ASP A 46 -37.05 -14.33 -13.55
N SER A 47 -37.40 -15.15 -14.54
CA SER A 47 -38.81 -15.38 -14.91
C SER A 47 -39.64 -16.05 -13.82
N GLU A 48 -39.02 -16.70 -12.82
CA GLU A 48 -39.74 -17.32 -11.71
C GLU A 48 -39.85 -16.40 -10.48
N THR A 49 -38.84 -15.55 -10.25
CA THR A 49 -38.70 -14.78 -9.00
C THR A 49 -38.79 -13.27 -9.15
N GLY A 50 -38.74 -12.75 -10.38
CA GLY A 50 -38.84 -11.33 -10.72
C GLY A 50 -37.48 -10.63 -10.73
N CYS A 51 -37.47 -9.32 -10.46
CA CYS A 51 -36.25 -8.53 -10.44
C CYS A 51 -35.27 -8.98 -9.35
N LEU A 52 -34.00 -9.06 -9.73
CA LEU A 52 -32.86 -9.42 -8.90
C LEU A 52 -31.79 -8.33 -9.02
N HIS A 53 -31.22 -7.95 -7.88
CA HIS A 53 -30.19 -6.91 -7.78
C HIS A 53 -29.00 -7.45 -6.93
N PRO A 54 -28.31 -8.52 -7.35
CA PRO A 54 -27.12 -8.99 -6.66
C PRO A 54 -26.07 -7.88 -6.59
N PRO A 55 -25.35 -7.74 -5.46
CA PRO A 55 -24.31 -6.73 -5.33
C PRO A 55 -23.14 -7.01 -6.29
N VAL A 56 -22.61 -5.94 -6.87
CA VAL A 56 -21.37 -5.96 -7.66
C VAL A 56 -20.19 -6.16 -6.72
N ASP A 57 -19.26 -7.03 -7.14
CA ASP A 57 -17.96 -7.18 -6.49
C ASP A 57 -16.98 -6.15 -7.08
N CYS A 58 -16.54 -5.21 -6.24
CA CYS A 58 -15.61 -4.16 -6.63
C CYS A 58 -14.16 -4.46 -6.26
N ASP A 59 -13.86 -5.66 -5.76
CA ASP A 59 -12.48 -6.08 -5.46
C ASP A 59 -11.64 -6.06 -6.74
N ASP A 60 -10.63 -5.18 -6.79
CA ASP A 60 -9.69 -5.08 -7.91
C ASP A 60 -8.50 -6.05 -7.79
N TYR A 61 -8.51 -6.86 -6.73
CA TYR A 61 -7.49 -7.83 -6.32
C TYR A 61 -6.14 -7.21 -5.94
N SER A 62 -6.04 -5.89 -5.77
CA SER A 62 -4.86 -5.26 -5.23
C SER A 62 -4.94 -5.15 -3.71
N ALA A 63 -3.94 -5.71 -3.04
CA ALA A 63 -3.73 -5.48 -1.61
C ALA A 63 -3.32 -4.02 -1.29
N CYS A 64 -3.10 -3.19 -2.32
CA CYS A 64 -2.71 -1.79 -2.23
C CYS A 64 -3.86 -0.82 -2.39
N THR A 65 -5.07 -1.30 -2.60
CA THR A 65 -6.26 -0.49 -2.72
C THR A 65 -7.22 -0.82 -1.59
N LYS A 66 -8.04 0.16 -1.27
CA LYS A 66 -9.29 -0.07 -0.55
C LYS A 66 -10.40 0.03 -1.57
N ASP A 67 -11.19 -1.01 -1.66
CA ASP A 67 -12.28 -1.09 -2.61
C ASP A 67 -13.62 -0.90 -1.93
N TRP A 68 -14.49 -0.16 -2.59
CA TRP A 68 -15.89 -0.01 -2.19
C TRP A 68 -16.74 0.35 -3.38
N CYS A 69 -18.05 0.27 -3.19
CA CYS A 69 -19.00 0.72 -4.18
C CYS A 69 -19.80 1.91 -3.65
N GLU A 70 -19.97 2.93 -4.49
CA GLU A 70 -20.84 4.08 -4.23
C GLU A 70 -22.07 3.99 -5.14
N GLU A 71 -23.28 4.06 -4.56
CA GLU A 71 -24.55 3.77 -5.25
C GLU A 71 -24.74 4.51 -6.59
N LYS A 72 -24.13 5.68 -6.77
CA LYS A 72 -24.28 6.49 -7.99
C LYS A 72 -23.13 6.37 -8.97
N ASP A 73 -21.92 6.17 -8.45
CA ASP A 73 -20.69 6.30 -9.21
C ASP A 73 -20.03 4.92 -9.47
N GLY A 74 -20.51 3.87 -8.81
CA GLY A 74 -20.08 2.49 -9.00
C GLY A 74 -18.86 2.13 -8.17
N CYS A 75 -18.00 1.27 -8.71
CA CYS A 75 -16.80 0.81 -8.01
C CYS A 75 -15.72 1.89 -7.90
N HIS A 76 -15.13 1.97 -6.71
CA HIS A 76 -14.01 2.82 -6.38
C HIS A 76 -12.88 1.99 -5.80
N HIS A 77 -11.66 2.35 -6.17
CA HIS A 77 -10.41 1.75 -5.68
C HIS A 77 -9.47 2.90 -5.32
N GLU A 78 -9.12 3.03 -4.05
CA GLU A 78 -8.23 4.08 -3.56
C GLU A 78 -6.96 3.49 -2.98
N ASN A 79 -5.80 4.00 -3.42
CA ASN A 79 -4.52 3.55 -2.90
C ASN A 79 -4.44 3.73 -1.39
N ILE A 80 -4.05 2.68 -0.68
CA ILE A 80 -3.77 2.74 0.75
C ILE A 80 -2.47 3.49 1.00
N ASN A 81 -2.40 4.17 2.15
CA ASN A 81 -1.15 4.75 2.60
C ASN A 81 -0.34 3.69 3.38
N CYS A 82 0.85 3.38 2.87
CA CYS A 82 1.80 2.45 3.49
C CYS A 82 2.92 3.17 4.26
N ASP A 83 2.76 4.43 4.60
CA ASP A 83 3.70 5.16 5.46
C ASP A 83 3.69 4.57 6.89
N ASP A 84 4.80 3.96 7.32
CA ASP A 84 4.97 3.46 8.71
C ASP A 84 5.57 4.50 9.67
N SER A 85 5.81 5.72 9.16
CA SER A 85 6.43 6.83 9.86
C SER A 85 7.87 6.57 10.34
N ASP A 86 8.55 5.55 9.80
CA ASP A 86 9.96 5.30 10.03
C ASP A 86 10.79 5.91 8.89
N ALA A 87 11.50 7.00 9.19
CA ALA A 87 12.40 7.64 8.22
C ALA A 87 13.57 6.74 7.76
N CYS A 88 13.74 5.58 8.40
CA CYS A 88 14.73 4.55 8.08
C CYS A 88 14.18 3.44 7.19
N THR A 89 12.94 3.52 6.74
CA THR A 89 12.35 2.59 5.78
C THR A 89 12.00 3.31 4.49
N ALA A 90 12.06 2.56 3.39
CA ALA A 90 11.43 2.93 2.15
C ALA A 90 10.09 2.22 2.09
N ASP A 91 9.02 3.00 2.19
CA ASP A 91 7.66 2.51 2.10
C ASP A 91 7.26 2.27 0.65
N GLY A 92 6.60 1.13 0.45
CA GLY A 92 6.04 0.75 -0.83
C GLY A 92 4.80 -0.09 -0.62
N CYS A 93 4.10 -0.34 -1.71
CA CYS A 93 3.01 -1.28 -1.72
C CYS A 93 3.17 -2.26 -2.86
N ASN A 94 2.97 -3.54 -2.56
CA ASN A 94 2.98 -4.63 -3.52
C ASN A 94 1.54 -5.15 -3.69
N ASP A 95 1.04 -5.19 -4.92
CA ASP A 95 -0.35 -5.56 -5.20
C ASP A 95 -0.75 -6.95 -4.67
N ASP A 96 0.20 -7.89 -4.52
CA ASP A 96 -0.08 -9.24 -4.02
C ASP A 96 0.01 -9.34 -2.48
N THR A 97 0.92 -8.59 -1.86
CA THR A 97 1.28 -8.76 -0.44
C THR A 97 0.93 -7.57 0.46
N GLY A 98 0.51 -6.44 -0.11
CA GLY A 98 0.18 -5.21 0.59
C GLY A 98 1.42 -4.36 0.91
N CYS A 99 1.31 -3.59 2.00
CA CYS A 99 2.38 -2.67 2.42
C CYS A 99 3.71 -3.37 2.69
N THR A 100 4.78 -2.73 2.24
CA THR A 100 6.17 -3.18 2.42
C THR A 100 7.01 -2.02 2.96
N HIS A 101 7.84 -2.31 3.95
CA HIS A 101 8.74 -1.32 4.56
C HIS A 101 10.16 -1.88 4.50
N THR A 102 10.97 -1.34 3.59
CA THR A 102 12.32 -1.87 3.34
C THR A 102 13.35 -0.99 4.03
N PRO A 103 14.16 -1.52 4.97
CA PRO A 103 15.19 -0.71 5.63
C PRO A 103 16.12 -0.04 4.62
N ILE A 104 16.32 1.27 4.77
CA ILE A 104 17.28 2.03 3.97
C ILE A 104 18.69 1.84 4.52
N SER A 105 19.67 1.89 3.63
CA SER A 105 21.07 1.88 4.03
C SER A 105 21.56 3.31 4.22
N CYS A 106 21.91 3.68 5.45
CA CYS A 106 22.58 4.93 5.76
C CYS A 106 24.10 4.85 5.62
N PHE A 107 24.62 3.75 5.05
CA PHE A 107 26.04 3.50 4.98
C PHE A 107 26.76 4.55 4.14
N ILE A 108 27.83 5.09 4.70
CA ILE A 108 28.80 5.94 4.03
C ILE A 108 30.09 5.13 3.98
N ASP A 109 30.70 5.03 2.80
CA ASP A 109 31.96 4.32 2.58
C ASP A 109 33.15 5.12 3.14
N ASN A 110 33.17 5.29 4.45
CA ASN A 110 34.21 5.99 5.20
C ASN A 110 34.20 5.50 6.66
N HIS A 111 35.26 4.83 7.09
CA HIS A 111 35.40 4.25 8.44
C HIS A 111 35.54 5.31 9.54
N CYS A 112 35.77 6.57 9.17
CA CYS A 112 35.83 7.72 10.07
C CYS A 112 34.47 8.39 10.29
N ILE A 113 33.42 7.86 9.67
CA ILE A 113 32.07 8.37 9.81
C ILE A 113 31.18 7.25 10.37
N ALA A 114 30.77 7.40 11.61
CA ALA A 114 29.76 6.54 12.20
C ALA A 114 28.39 6.95 11.65
N THR A 115 27.71 6.03 10.98
CA THR A 115 26.36 6.25 10.45
C THR A 115 25.33 5.59 11.34
N SER A 116 24.23 6.28 11.59
CA SER A 116 23.08 5.75 12.30
C SER A 116 21.81 6.07 11.52
N CYS A 117 20.72 5.39 11.87
CA CYS A 117 19.42 5.78 11.38
C CYS A 117 18.48 5.97 12.57
N ASP A 118 17.92 7.17 12.67
CA ASP A 118 16.92 7.53 13.66
C ASP A 118 15.53 7.46 13.01
N PRO A 119 14.55 6.72 13.56
CA PRO A 119 13.24 6.55 12.93
C PRO A 119 12.44 7.86 12.74
N GLU A 120 12.71 8.91 13.51
CA GLU A 120 12.01 10.19 13.37
C GLU A 120 12.71 11.15 12.40
N VAL A 121 14.05 11.07 12.31
CA VAL A 121 14.87 12.05 11.59
C VAL A 121 15.52 11.48 10.31
N GLY A 122 15.76 10.18 10.26
CA GLY A 122 16.41 9.47 9.16
C GLY A 122 17.90 9.27 9.37
N CYS A 123 18.65 9.17 8.26
CA CYS A 123 20.08 8.90 8.30
C CYS A 123 20.87 10.03 8.96
N GLY A 124 21.56 9.69 10.04
CA GLY A 124 22.51 10.54 10.74
C GLY A 124 23.94 10.07 10.53
N SER A 125 24.89 10.99 10.74
CA SER A 125 26.31 10.70 10.67
C SER A 125 27.07 11.53 11.69
N GLU A 126 28.06 10.92 12.36
CA GLU A 126 28.97 11.59 13.28
C GLU A 126 30.42 11.19 12.97
N GLU A 127 31.36 12.11 13.16
CA GLU A 127 32.78 11.83 13.02
C GLU A 127 33.26 10.90 14.14
N VAL A 128 34.05 9.88 13.78
CA VAL A 128 34.68 8.97 14.73
C VAL A 128 35.84 9.69 15.41
N HIS A 129 35.82 9.70 16.75
CA HIS A 129 36.93 10.21 17.55
C HIS A 129 37.91 9.07 17.86
N CYS A 130 39.13 9.17 17.34
CA CYS A 130 40.13 8.11 17.41
C CYS A 130 41.13 8.24 18.57
N ASP A 131 40.98 9.20 19.47
CA ASP A 131 41.84 9.32 20.66
C ASP A 131 41.82 8.03 21.50
N ASP A 132 42.97 7.36 21.58
CA ASP A 132 43.17 6.17 22.41
C ASP A 132 43.60 6.49 23.85
N TYR A 133 43.68 7.79 24.17
CA TYR A 133 44.16 8.36 25.42
C TYR A 133 45.63 8.04 25.74
N ASP A 134 46.42 7.62 24.75
CA ASP A 134 47.86 7.45 24.88
C ASP A 134 48.59 8.71 24.37
N ALA A 135 49.27 9.42 25.27
CA ALA A 135 50.02 10.62 24.90
C ALA A 135 51.23 10.33 23.98
N CYS A 136 51.58 9.06 23.81
CA CYS A 136 52.71 8.58 23.02
C CYS A 136 52.33 8.09 21.62
N THR A 137 51.06 8.24 21.25
CA THR A 137 50.55 8.00 19.89
C THR A 137 50.08 9.31 19.27
N THR A 138 50.11 9.36 17.94
CA THR A 138 49.30 10.29 17.15
C THR A 138 48.09 9.51 16.67
N ASP A 139 46.91 10.03 16.98
CA ASP A 139 45.64 9.45 16.57
C ASP A 139 45.14 10.15 15.31
N ASP A 140 45.02 9.39 14.24
CA ASP A 140 44.42 9.83 12.99
C ASP A 140 43.33 8.85 12.58
N CYS A 141 42.48 9.28 11.65
CA CYS A 141 41.49 8.41 11.06
C CYS A 141 41.66 8.34 9.54
N GLU A 142 41.83 7.13 9.03
CA GLU A 142 41.96 6.84 7.61
C GLU A 142 40.63 6.33 7.04
N GLU A 143 40.17 6.88 5.92
CA GLU A 143 38.83 6.60 5.36
C GLU A 143 38.59 5.11 5.07
N ASP A 144 39.63 4.39 4.63
CA ASP A 144 39.56 2.97 4.25
C ASP A 144 39.73 1.99 5.42
N THR A 145 40.38 2.40 6.50
CA THR A 145 40.81 1.50 7.59
C THR A 145 40.33 1.90 8.98
N GLY A 146 39.85 3.13 9.16
CA GLY A 146 39.39 3.69 10.43
C GLY A 146 40.52 4.26 11.26
N CYS A 147 40.36 4.21 12.59
CA CYS A 147 41.33 4.76 13.52
C CYS A 147 42.72 4.10 13.36
N VAL A 148 43.73 4.94 13.21
CA VAL A 148 45.14 4.57 13.18
C VAL A 148 45.85 5.32 14.31
N HIS A 149 46.69 4.58 15.04
CA HIS A 149 47.45 5.12 16.18
C HIS A 149 48.94 4.87 15.89
N GLU A 150 49.68 5.92 15.56
CA GLU A 150 51.10 5.83 15.24
C GLU A 150 51.95 6.30 16.42
N LYS A 151 52.99 5.54 16.78
CA LYS A 151 53.85 5.94 17.89
C LYS A 151 54.63 7.20 17.53
N ILE A 152 54.64 8.18 18.44
CA ILE A 152 55.48 9.36 18.34
C ILE A 152 56.95 8.92 18.35
N ASN A 153 57.70 9.38 17.35
CA ASN A 153 59.14 9.18 17.33
C ASN A 153 59.83 10.25 18.19
N CYS A 154 60.29 9.84 19.38
CA CYS A 154 61.03 10.69 20.31
C CYS A 154 62.55 10.68 20.07
N ASP A 155 63.06 9.96 19.06
CA ASP A 155 64.49 9.83 18.75
C ASP A 155 65.13 11.18 18.41
N ASP A 156 65.89 11.73 19.36
CA ASP A 156 66.62 12.98 19.20
C ASP A 156 67.95 12.80 18.44
N ASN A 157 68.25 11.56 18.01
CA ASN A 157 69.48 11.10 17.38
C ASN A 157 70.74 11.31 18.26
N ASP A 158 70.59 11.48 19.57
CA ASP A 158 71.70 11.54 20.52
C ASP A 158 71.98 10.15 21.11
N ALA A 159 73.14 9.58 20.76
CA ALA A 159 73.57 8.29 21.29
C ALA A 159 73.86 8.29 22.82
N CYS A 160 73.77 9.43 23.48
CA CYS A 160 73.98 9.59 24.92
C CYS A 160 72.66 9.79 25.72
N SER A 161 71.50 9.85 25.07
CA SER A 161 70.17 9.92 25.69
C SER A 161 69.44 8.57 25.59
N THR A 162 68.41 8.40 26.41
CA THR A 162 67.38 7.37 26.22
C THR A 162 66.10 8.10 25.87
N ASP A 163 65.59 7.87 24.67
CA ASP A 163 64.38 8.50 24.15
C ASP A 163 63.17 7.65 24.52
N ASP A 164 62.50 8.03 25.61
CA ASP A 164 61.26 7.43 26.05
C ASP A 164 60.15 8.48 26.02
N CYS A 165 58.98 8.07 25.55
CA CYS A 165 57.77 8.86 25.71
C CYS A 165 57.16 8.52 27.08
N ASP A 166 57.02 9.52 27.95
CA ASP A 166 56.52 9.36 29.32
C ASP A 166 55.00 9.60 29.33
N SER A 167 54.24 8.57 29.71
CA SER A 167 52.77 8.55 29.76
C SER A 167 52.21 9.09 31.08
#